data_AF-A0A521MCP4-F1
#
_entry.id   AF-A0A521MCP4-F1
#
_cell.length_a   1.000
_cell.length_b   1.000
_cell.length_c   1.000
_cell.angle_alpha   90.00
_cell.angle_beta   90.00
_cell.angle_gamma   90.00
#
_symmetry.space_group_name_H-M   'P 1'
#
loop_
_entity.id
_entity.type
_entity.pdbx_description
1 polymer ?
#
loop_
_entity_poly.entity_id
_entity_poly.type
_entity_poly.pdbx_seq_one_letter_code
_entity_poly.pdbx_strand_id
1 'polypeptide(L)'
;MQALMVALMLPLTLLNVFGGIVSGIWLAVLGQWWAIGIGLAAIFAHVFISPVMLLGLAFGAPAAALINRGQYVLALPFVFLSQLFTYGVIATWCVAAFHIFMSRADHQTYLPLLIWSYGVAVGPWGALSERERRSGGGEAGLMATFFVQIAYVATALVVVFGTASPITWLMIFLGIMLVGLLAQTAFAAAIMFSHKPVR
;
A
#
# COMPACT_ATOMS: atom_id res chain seq x y z
N MET A 1 -4.10 23.22 -4.21
CA MET A 1 -3.71 21.91 -3.62
C MET A 1 -4.90 20.96 -3.47
N GLN A 2 -6.06 21.40 -2.95
CA GLN A 2 -7.26 20.55 -2.84
C GLN A 2 -7.80 20.02 -4.19
N ALA A 3 -7.86 20.85 -5.23
CA ALA A 3 -8.36 20.42 -6.54
C ALA A 3 -7.52 19.29 -7.19
N LEU A 4 -6.19 19.31 -7.00
CA LEU A 4 -5.29 18.27 -7.50
C LEU A 4 -5.47 16.95 -6.74
N MET A 5 -5.64 17.02 -5.41
CA MET A 5 -5.96 15.85 -4.59
C MET A 5 -7.30 15.23 -4.98
N VAL A 6 -8.34 16.04 -5.17
CA VAL A 6 -9.66 15.56 -5.60
C VAL A 6 -9.59 14.95 -7.00
N ALA A 7 -8.84 15.56 -7.93
CA ALA A 7 -8.66 15.03 -9.29
C ALA A 7 -7.93 13.67 -9.32
N LEU A 8 -7.00 13.42 -8.41
CA LEU A 8 -6.29 12.14 -8.27
C LEU A 8 -7.06 11.11 -7.44
N MET A 9 -7.82 11.55 -6.44
CA MET A 9 -8.60 10.65 -5.58
C MET A 9 -9.84 10.12 -6.27
N LEU A 10 -10.50 10.89 -7.14
CA LEU A 10 -11.74 10.47 -7.80
C LEU A 10 -11.55 9.22 -8.69
N PRO A 11 -10.52 9.12 -9.56
CA PRO A 11 -10.28 7.91 -10.32
C PRO A 11 -9.93 6.71 -9.43
N LEU A 12 -9.18 6.95 -8.35
CA LEU A 12 -8.76 5.89 -7.42
C LEU A 12 -9.94 5.35 -6.61
N THR A 13 -10.85 6.21 -6.15
CA THR A 13 -12.06 5.76 -5.45
C THR A 13 -13.00 5.02 -6.38
N LEU A 14 -13.17 5.49 -7.62
CA LEU A 14 -13.91 4.74 -8.64
C LEU A 14 -13.27 3.38 -8.92
N LEU A 15 -11.95 3.30 -9.03
CA LEU A 15 -11.24 2.03 -9.21
C LEU A 15 -11.39 1.10 -8.00
N ASN A 16 -11.36 1.65 -6.78
CA ASN A 16 -11.56 0.87 -5.56
C ASN A 16 -12.99 0.30 -5.45
N VAL A 17 -14.00 1.04 -5.89
CA VAL A 17 -15.42 0.62 -5.80
C VAL A 17 -15.82 -0.26 -6.99
N PHE A 18 -15.58 0.20 -8.21
CA PHE A 18 -16.02 -0.47 -9.42
C PHE A 18 -15.01 -1.48 -9.93
N GLY A 19 -13.71 -1.28 -9.68
CA GLY A 19 -12.67 -2.17 -10.18
C GLY A 19 -12.90 -3.61 -9.74
N GLY A 20 -13.14 -3.84 -8.44
CA GLY A 20 -13.44 -5.18 -7.93
C GLY A 20 -14.71 -5.78 -8.53
N ILE A 21 -15.83 -5.06 -8.53
CA ILE A 21 -17.12 -5.59 -9.00
C ILE A 21 -17.08 -5.87 -10.50
N VAL A 22 -16.63 -4.91 -11.31
CA VAL A 22 -16.60 -5.02 -12.77
C VAL A 22 -15.63 -6.11 -13.21
N SER A 23 -14.41 -6.14 -12.65
CA SER A 23 -13.45 -7.19 -13.00
C SER A 23 -13.86 -8.56 -12.47
N GLY A 24 -14.51 -8.65 -11.30
CA GLY A 24 -15.03 -9.90 -10.76
C GLY A 24 -16.12 -10.51 -11.66
N ILE A 25 -17.08 -9.70 -12.10
CA ILE A 25 -18.13 -10.13 -13.04
C ILE A 25 -17.49 -10.54 -14.38
N TRP A 26 -16.53 -9.75 -14.89
CA TRP A 26 -15.83 -10.05 -16.14
C TRP A 26 -15.09 -11.39 -16.03
N LEU A 27 -14.33 -11.63 -14.96
CA LEU A 27 -13.64 -12.89 -14.71
C LEU A 27 -14.61 -14.07 -14.57
N ALA A 28 -15.81 -13.85 -13.99
CA ALA A 28 -16.82 -14.89 -13.88
C ALA A 28 -17.36 -15.32 -15.25
N VAL A 29 -17.62 -14.36 -16.13
CA VAL A 29 -18.03 -14.62 -17.52
C VAL A 29 -16.93 -15.33 -18.31
N LEU A 30 -15.66 -15.01 -18.07
CA LEU A 30 -14.51 -15.69 -18.66
C LEU A 30 -14.18 -17.06 -18.01
N GLY A 31 -14.95 -17.50 -17.01
CA GLY A 31 -14.75 -18.77 -16.31
C GLY A 31 -13.52 -18.80 -15.39
N GLN A 32 -12.93 -17.66 -15.07
CA GLN A 32 -11.71 -17.53 -14.25
C GLN A 32 -12.03 -17.58 -12.73
N TRP A 33 -12.71 -18.64 -12.29
CA TRP A 33 -13.18 -18.80 -10.91
C TRP A 33 -12.04 -18.90 -9.88
N TRP A 34 -10.87 -19.39 -10.28
CA TRP A 34 -9.70 -19.43 -9.40
C TRP A 34 -9.29 -18.02 -8.96
N ALA A 35 -9.37 -17.04 -9.88
CA ALA A 35 -8.96 -15.67 -9.61
C ALA A 35 -9.91 -15.02 -8.62
N ILE A 36 -11.22 -15.24 -8.81
CA ILE A 36 -12.27 -14.79 -7.90
C ILE A 36 -12.09 -15.42 -6.51
N GLY A 37 -11.86 -16.73 -6.45
CA GLY A 37 -11.65 -17.45 -5.20
C GLY A 37 -10.46 -16.92 -4.40
N ILE A 38 -9.30 -16.71 -5.05
CA ILE A 38 -8.13 -16.11 -4.41
C ILE A 38 -8.43 -14.68 -3.96
N GLY A 39 -9.10 -13.88 -4.79
CA GLY A 39 -9.40 -12.50 -4.42
C GLY A 39 -10.37 -12.37 -3.25
N LEU A 40 -11.39 -13.22 -3.17
CA LEU A 40 -12.29 -13.32 -2.02
C LEU A 40 -11.55 -13.80 -0.76
N ALA A 41 -10.68 -14.80 -0.89
CA ALA A 41 -9.84 -15.25 0.23
C ALA A 41 -8.91 -14.12 0.72
N ALA A 42 -8.38 -13.32 -0.20
CA ALA A 42 -7.52 -12.19 0.12
C ALA A 42 -8.23 -11.06 0.87
N ILE A 43 -9.56 -10.96 0.83
CA ILE A 43 -10.30 -10.03 1.70
C ILE A 43 -10.01 -10.36 3.18
N PHE A 44 -9.85 -11.64 3.51
CA PHE A 44 -9.49 -12.09 4.86
C PHE A 44 -7.99 -11.99 5.16
N ALA A 45 -7.15 -11.60 4.19
CA ALA A 45 -5.72 -11.45 4.40
C ALA A 45 -5.37 -10.45 5.50
N HIS A 46 -6.23 -9.44 5.72
CA HIS A 46 -6.04 -8.49 6.82
C HIS A 46 -5.95 -9.17 8.19
N VAL A 47 -6.59 -10.33 8.39
CA VAL A 47 -6.52 -11.11 9.64
C VAL A 47 -5.11 -11.64 9.89
N PHE A 48 -4.38 -12.00 8.83
CA PHE A 48 -3.01 -12.50 8.91
C PHE A 48 -1.97 -11.37 8.86
N ILE A 49 -2.27 -10.28 8.16
CA ILE A 49 -1.39 -9.12 8.02
C ILE A 49 -1.36 -8.29 9.31
N SER A 50 -2.49 -8.12 10.00
CA SER A 50 -2.56 -7.26 11.19
C SER A 50 -1.60 -7.71 12.32
N PRO A 51 -1.47 -9.00 12.66
CA PRO A 51 -0.47 -9.46 13.62
C PRO A 51 0.97 -9.22 13.17
N VAL A 52 1.25 -9.35 11.87
CA VAL A 52 2.59 -9.05 11.33
C VAL A 52 2.91 -7.56 11.48
N MET A 53 1.93 -6.68 11.27
CA MET A 53 2.08 -5.24 11.50
C MET A 53 2.39 -4.90 12.97
N LEU A 54 1.91 -5.70 13.94
CA LEU A 54 2.28 -5.53 15.36
C LEU A 54 3.77 -5.73 15.61
N LEU A 55 4.47 -6.54 14.80
CA LEU A 55 5.94 -6.65 14.89
C LEU A 55 6.63 -5.33 14.55
N GLY A 56 6.00 -4.48 13.72
CA GLY A 56 6.47 -3.12 13.45
C GLY A 56 6.45 -2.23 14.70
N LEU A 57 5.58 -2.51 15.68
CA LEU A 57 5.54 -1.81 16.96
C LEU A 57 6.74 -2.15 17.84
N ALA A 58 7.44 -3.26 17.62
CA ALA A 58 8.69 -3.56 18.33
C ALA A 58 9.75 -2.47 18.10
N PHE A 59 9.72 -1.82 16.94
CA PHE A 59 10.55 -0.66 16.62
C PHE A 59 9.86 0.67 16.95
N GLY A 60 8.53 0.74 16.85
CA GLY A 60 7.77 1.95 17.17
C GLY A 60 7.71 2.31 18.65
N ALA A 61 7.64 1.32 19.55
CA ALA A 61 7.59 1.51 20.99
C ALA A 61 8.85 2.20 21.58
N PRO A 62 10.08 1.76 21.26
CA PRO A 62 11.28 2.47 21.71
C PRO A 62 11.38 3.87 21.09
N ALA A 63 10.92 4.05 19.84
CA ALA A 63 10.85 5.37 19.23
C ALA A 63 9.97 6.32 20.03
N ALA A 64 8.75 5.90 20.39
CA ALA A 64 7.82 6.70 21.18
C ALA A 64 8.39 7.06 22.56
N ALA A 65 9.06 6.10 23.23
CA ALA A 65 9.70 6.35 24.52
C ALA A 65 10.83 7.39 24.43
N LEU A 66 11.63 7.37 23.36
CA LEU A 66 12.70 8.33 23.11
C LEU A 66 12.16 9.73 22.75
N ILE A 67 11.08 9.79 21.96
CA ILE A 67 10.38 11.05 21.62
C ILE A 67 9.83 11.71 22.89
N ASN A 68 9.20 10.94 23.78
CA ASN A 68 8.67 11.44 25.05
C ASN A 68 9.78 11.97 25.98
N ARG A 69 11.02 11.49 25.82
CA ARG A 69 12.22 11.98 26.52
C ARG A 69 12.88 13.18 25.84
N GLY A 70 12.34 13.69 24.73
CA GLY A 70 12.91 14.78 23.93
C GLY A 70 14.15 14.39 23.12
N GLN A 71 14.47 13.10 22.99
CA GLN A 71 15.65 12.60 22.27
C GLN A 71 15.32 12.31 20.81
N TYR A 72 14.84 13.33 20.09
CA TYR A 72 14.32 13.19 18.72
C TYR A 72 15.33 12.61 17.71
N VAL A 73 16.61 12.98 17.83
CA VAL A 73 17.68 12.48 16.94
C VAL A 73 17.89 10.97 17.11
N LEU A 74 17.78 10.48 18.36
CA LEU A 74 17.95 9.06 18.66
C LEU A 74 16.68 8.25 18.32
N ALA A 75 15.50 8.90 18.33
CA ALA A 75 14.26 8.26 17.93
C ALA A 75 14.13 8.05 16.42
N LEU A 76 14.71 8.94 15.60
CA LEU A 76 14.62 8.92 14.14
C LEU A 76 14.98 7.56 13.49
N PRO A 77 16.09 6.87 13.84
CA PRO A 77 16.40 5.57 13.24
C PRO A 77 15.35 4.50 13.58
N PHE A 78 14.74 4.53 14.77
CA PHE A 78 13.69 3.59 15.15
C PHE A 78 12.38 3.87 14.40
N VAL A 79 12.04 5.15 14.20
CA VAL A 79 10.90 5.55 13.35
C VAL A 79 11.12 5.07 11.92
N PHE A 80 12.30 5.31 11.36
CA PHE A 80 12.65 4.87 10.01
C PHE A 80 12.54 3.34 9.88
N LEU A 81 13.07 2.59 10.85
CA LEU A 81 13.07 1.12 10.80
C LEU A 81 11.64 0.55 10.92
N SER A 82 10.81 1.15 11.78
CA SER A 82 9.38 0.80 11.88
C SER A 82 8.65 1.03 10.56
N GLN A 83 8.86 2.18 9.92
CA GLN A 83 8.24 2.50 8.64
C GLN A 83 8.78 1.61 7.50
N LEU A 84 10.09 1.33 7.48
CA LEU A 84 10.71 0.44 6.50
C LEU A 84 10.09 -0.96 6.58
N PHE A 85 9.87 -1.46 7.79
CA PHE A 85 9.18 -2.74 8.01
C PHE A 85 7.76 -2.69 7.44
N THR A 86 6.97 -1.67 7.78
CA THR A 86 5.60 -1.51 7.27
C THR A 86 5.56 -1.47 5.74
N TYR A 87 6.39 -0.63 5.10
CA TYR A 87 6.47 -0.54 3.64
C TYR A 87 6.95 -1.83 3.00
N GLY A 88 7.88 -2.55 3.64
CA GLY A 88 8.37 -3.84 3.16
C GLY A 88 7.28 -4.91 3.12
N VAL A 89 6.49 -5.03 4.19
CA VAL A 89 5.37 -5.98 4.24
C VAL A 89 4.30 -5.63 3.20
N ILE A 90 3.95 -4.33 3.10
CA ILE A 90 3.00 -3.83 2.11
C ILE A 90 3.49 -4.15 0.68
N ALA A 91 4.74 -3.81 0.38
CA ALA A 91 5.31 -4.03 -0.94
C ALA A 91 5.36 -5.52 -1.30
N THR A 92 5.77 -6.37 -0.35
CA THR A 92 5.82 -7.83 -0.55
C THR A 92 4.45 -8.39 -0.90
N TRP A 93 3.41 -7.97 -0.18
CA TRP A 93 2.03 -8.38 -0.47
C TRP A 93 1.57 -7.94 -1.86
N CYS A 94 1.77 -6.66 -2.20
CA CYS A 94 1.32 -6.13 -3.49
C CYS A 94 2.05 -6.77 -4.67
N VAL A 95 3.37 -7.01 -4.53
CA VAL A 95 4.18 -7.71 -5.53
C VAL A 95 3.73 -9.16 -5.67
N ALA A 96 3.47 -9.86 -4.56
CA ALA A 96 2.96 -11.23 -4.59
C ALA A 96 1.59 -11.31 -5.26
N ALA A 97 0.65 -10.42 -4.90
CA ALA A 97 -0.66 -10.34 -5.53
C ALA A 97 -0.52 -10.10 -7.03
N PHE A 98 0.22 -9.07 -7.45
CA PHE A 98 0.45 -8.77 -8.86
C PHE A 98 1.02 -9.99 -9.62
N HIS A 99 2.07 -10.62 -9.07
CA HIS A 99 2.71 -11.77 -9.70
C HIS A 99 1.77 -12.98 -9.83
N ILE A 100 0.98 -13.30 -8.79
CA ILE A 100 0.03 -14.44 -8.80
C ILE A 100 -0.99 -14.30 -9.93
N PHE A 101 -1.51 -13.09 -10.16
CA PHE A 101 -2.52 -12.86 -11.20
C PHE A 101 -1.91 -12.69 -12.58
N MET A 102 -0.82 -11.94 -12.72
CA MET A 102 -0.21 -11.62 -14.02
C MET A 102 0.59 -12.77 -14.62
N SER A 103 1.14 -13.68 -13.81
CA SER A 103 1.81 -14.89 -14.34
C SER A 103 0.87 -15.87 -15.04
N ARG A 104 -0.45 -15.72 -14.87
CA ARG A 104 -1.49 -16.57 -15.46
C ARG A 104 -2.40 -15.80 -16.42
N ALA A 105 -2.01 -14.57 -16.75
CA ALA A 105 -2.78 -13.72 -17.64
C ALA A 105 -2.58 -14.14 -19.10
N ASP A 106 -3.69 -14.21 -19.83
CA ASP A 106 -3.77 -14.46 -21.26
C ASP A 106 -4.38 -13.23 -21.94
N HIS A 107 -4.33 -13.13 -23.27
CA HIS A 107 -4.78 -11.95 -24.02
C HIS A 107 -6.21 -11.51 -23.70
N GLN A 108 -7.12 -12.44 -23.41
CA GLN A 108 -8.51 -12.12 -23.06
C GLN A 108 -8.72 -11.83 -21.56
N THR A 109 -7.81 -12.29 -20.70
CA THR A 109 -7.94 -12.18 -19.23
C THR A 109 -7.03 -11.11 -18.64
N TYR A 110 -6.14 -10.52 -19.44
CA TYR A 110 -5.12 -9.58 -19.02
C TYR A 110 -5.67 -8.38 -18.24
N LEU A 111 -6.55 -7.58 -18.87
CA LEU A 111 -7.16 -6.42 -18.24
C LEU A 111 -8.00 -6.77 -17.01
N PRO A 112 -8.93 -7.74 -17.06
CA PRO A 112 -9.74 -8.06 -15.88
C PRO A 112 -8.90 -8.62 -14.73
N LEU A 113 -7.85 -9.42 -14.99
CA LEU A 113 -6.94 -9.89 -13.94
C LEU A 113 -6.11 -8.74 -13.34
N LEU A 114 -5.70 -7.76 -14.14
CA LEU A 114 -4.93 -6.60 -13.67
C LEU A 114 -5.78 -5.72 -12.74
N ILE A 115 -7.02 -5.45 -13.11
CA ILE A 115 -7.96 -4.68 -12.29
C ILE A 115 -8.33 -5.45 -11.02
N TRP A 116 -8.54 -6.76 -11.12
CA TRP A 116 -8.86 -7.60 -9.96
C TRP A 116 -7.68 -7.68 -8.98
N SER A 117 -6.47 -7.88 -9.50
CA SER A 117 -5.24 -7.93 -8.70
C SER A 117 -4.94 -6.62 -7.97
N TYR A 118 -5.30 -5.47 -8.55
CA TYR A 118 -5.28 -4.19 -7.85
C TYR A 118 -6.18 -4.22 -6.60
N GLY A 119 -7.42 -4.67 -6.73
CA GLY A 119 -8.35 -4.78 -5.60
C GLY A 119 -7.82 -5.70 -4.49
N VAL A 120 -7.22 -6.81 -4.89
CA VAL A 120 -6.58 -7.78 -3.96
C VAL A 120 -5.34 -7.21 -3.28
N ALA A 121 -4.53 -6.44 -4.01
CA ALA A 121 -3.30 -5.86 -3.51
C ALA A 121 -3.55 -4.68 -2.57
N VAL A 122 -4.53 -3.81 -2.88
CA VAL A 122 -4.79 -2.56 -2.17
C VAL A 122 -5.85 -2.71 -1.08
N GLY A 123 -6.86 -3.56 -1.30
CA GLY A 123 -8.04 -3.68 -0.45
C GLY A 123 -7.74 -3.90 1.05
N PRO A 124 -6.89 -4.86 1.42
CA PRO A 124 -6.54 -5.10 2.83
C PRO A 124 -5.93 -3.89 3.54
N TRP A 125 -5.13 -3.08 2.84
CA TRP A 125 -4.48 -1.89 3.39
C TRP A 125 -5.45 -0.73 3.60
N GLY A 126 -6.40 -0.56 2.68
CA GLY A 126 -7.50 0.40 2.84
C GLY A 126 -8.35 0.08 4.06
N ALA A 127 -8.70 -1.20 4.25
CA ALA A 127 -9.47 -1.66 5.41
C ALA A 127 -8.69 -1.48 6.72
N LEU A 128 -7.39 -1.79 6.73
CA LEU A 128 -6.53 -1.61 7.91
C LEU A 128 -6.39 -0.14 8.29
N SER A 129 -6.10 0.74 7.33
CA SER A 129 -5.93 2.18 7.57
C SER A 129 -7.20 2.82 8.12
N GLU A 130 -8.38 2.43 7.62
CA GLU A 130 -9.65 2.94 8.14
C GLU A 130 -9.93 2.45 9.58
N ARG A 131 -9.53 1.21 9.91
CA ARG A 131 -9.64 0.71 11.30
C ARG A 131 -8.70 1.47 12.24
N GLU A 132 -7.45 1.68 11.84
CA GLU A 132 -6.48 2.43 12.64
C GLU A 132 -6.95 3.87 12.88
N ARG A 133 -7.43 4.54 11.83
CA ARG A 133 -7.99 5.90 11.90
C ARG A 133 -9.13 5.99 12.90
N ARG A 134 -10.03 5.00 12.92
CA ARG A 134 -11.15 4.96 13.88
C ARG A 134 -10.70 4.73 15.32
N SER A 135 -9.59 4.02 15.52
CA SER A 135 -8.99 3.80 16.85
C SER A 135 -8.13 4.97 17.36
N GLY A 136 -8.07 6.10 16.65
CA GLY A 136 -7.31 7.28 17.07
C GLY A 136 -5.81 7.23 16.76
N GLY A 137 -5.37 6.30 15.90
CA GLY A 137 -4.00 6.21 15.37
C GLY A 137 -4.01 6.11 13.83
N GLY A 138 -2.85 5.85 13.21
CA GLY A 138 -2.80 5.37 11.81
C GLY A 138 -2.51 6.40 10.70
N GLU A 139 -2.01 7.60 11.00
CA GLU A 139 -1.52 8.54 9.97
C GLU A 139 -0.45 7.88 9.07
N ALA A 140 0.34 6.98 9.65
CA ALA A 140 1.35 6.21 8.96
C ALA A 140 0.78 5.20 7.94
N GLY A 141 -0.37 4.58 8.24
CA GLY A 141 -1.03 3.61 7.36
C GLY A 141 -1.71 4.28 6.16
N LEU A 142 -2.26 5.49 6.36
CA LEU A 142 -2.91 6.28 5.31
C LEU A 142 -1.92 6.68 4.20
N MET A 143 -0.74 7.19 4.59
CA MET A 143 0.28 7.60 3.63
C MET A 143 0.81 6.40 2.83
N ALA A 144 1.12 5.29 3.50
CA ALA A 144 1.56 4.06 2.85
C ALA A 144 0.52 3.51 1.86
N THR A 145 -0.76 3.51 2.23
CA THR A 145 -1.86 3.05 1.36
C THR A 145 -2.01 3.93 0.12
N PHE A 146 -1.85 5.26 0.26
CA PHE A 146 -1.87 6.18 -0.87
C PHE A 146 -0.73 5.92 -1.85
N PHE A 147 0.50 5.75 -1.36
CA PHE A 147 1.65 5.43 -2.21
C PHE A 147 1.50 4.06 -2.88
N VAL A 148 0.91 3.07 -2.21
CA VAL A 148 0.59 1.78 -2.83
C VAL A 148 -0.37 1.92 -4.00
N GLN A 149 -1.42 2.74 -3.86
CA GLN A 149 -2.39 2.95 -4.93
C GLN A 149 -1.72 3.55 -6.17
N ILE A 150 -0.90 4.58 -5.97
CA ILE A 150 -0.14 5.22 -7.07
C ILE A 150 0.87 4.25 -7.66
N ALA A 151 1.65 3.55 -6.83
CA ALA A 151 2.66 2.60 -7.28
C ALA A 151 2.04 1.51 -8.13
N TYR A 152 0.91 0.95 -7.69
CA TYR A 152 0.21 -0.09 -8.41
C TYR A 152 -0.35 0.41 -9.74
N VAL A 153 -1.03 1.56 -9.76
CA VAL A 153 -1.60 2.12 -10.99
C VAL A 153 -0.50 2.49 -11.99
N ALA A 154 0.58 3.13 -11.54
CA ALA A 154 1.72 3.45 -12.41
C ALA A 154 2.34 2.19 -13.03
N THR A 155 2.53 1.15 -12.21
CA THR A 155 3.04 -0.16 -12.64
C THR A 155 2.09 -0.82 -13.65
N ALA A 156 0.79 -0.81 -13.36
CA ALA A 156 -0.24 -1.34 -14.25
C ALA A 156 -0.26 -0.63 -15.61
N LEU A 157 -0.15 0.70 -15.64
CA LEU A 157 -0.09 1.47 -16.89
C LEU A 157 1.15 1.12 -17.72
N VAL A 158 2.32 1.02 -17.08
CA VAL A 158 3.57 0.64 -17.75
C VAL A 158 3.48 -0.77 -18.34
N VAL A 159 2.82 -1.68 -17.63
CA VAL A 159 2.62 -3.06 -18.06
C VAL A 159 1.55 -3.17 -19.16
N VAL A 160 0.55 -2.29 -19.20
CA VAL A 160 -0.46 -2.24 -20.26
C VAL A 160 0.08 -1.64 -21.56
N PHE A 161 0.82 -0.53 -21.47
CA PHE A 161 1.26 0.23 -22.64
C PHE A 161 2.70 -0.09 -23.09
N GLY A 162 3.47 -0.79 -22.27
CA GLY A 162 4.87 -1.10 -22.54
C GLY A 162 5.15 -2.60 -22.53
N THR A 163 6.22 -2.99 -23.22
CA THR A 163 6.83 -4.32 -23.11
C THR A 163 7.73 -4.37 -21.88
N ALA A 164 7.17 -4.12 -20.70
CA ALA A 164 7.94 -4.01 -19.48
C ALA A 164 8.42 -5.40 -19.01
N SER A 165 9.72 -5.56 -18.83
CA SER A 165 10.27 -6.78 -18.23
C SER A 165 9.79 -6.92 -16.77
N PRO A 166 9.78 -8.14 -16.21
CA PRO A 166 9.43 -8.36 -14.81
C PRO A 166 10.22 -7.49 -13.82
N ILE A 167 11.48 -7.22 -14.13
CA ILE A 167 12.37 -6.41 -13.31
C ILE A 167 11.99 -4.92 -13.41
N THR A 168 11.60 -4.46 -14.59
CA THR A 168 11.26 -3.05 -14.83
C THR A 168 10.05 -2.62 -14.00
N TRP A 169 8.97 -3.41 -14.00
CA TRP A 169 7.78 -3.05 -13.24
C TRP A 169 8.03 -3.12 -11.73
N LEU A 170 8.85 -4.08 -11.28
CA LEU A 170 9.25 -4.19 -9.87
C LEU A 170 10.06 -2.97 -9.41
N MET A 171 11.00 -2.50 -10.23
CA MET A 171 11.80 -1.30 -9.93
C MET A 171 10.93 -0.05 -9.83
N ILE A 172 9.94 0.10 -10.71
CA ILE A 172 9.00 1.24 -10.67
C ILE A 172 8.17 1.20 -9.40
N PHE A 173 7.60 0.03 -9.09
CA PHE A 173 6.79 -0.16 -7.89
C PHE A 173 7.60 0.14 -6.62
N LEU A 174 8.78 -0.46 -6.47
CA LEU A 174 9.64 -0.26 -5.31
C LEU A 174 10.20 1.17 -5.24
N GLY A 175 10.46 1.80 -6.38
CA GLY A 175 10.91 3.20 -6.45
C GLY A 175 9.85 4.16 -5.90
N ILE A 176 8.58 4.00 -6.30
CA ILE A 176 7.48 4.83 -5.80
C ILE A 176 7.25 4.57 -4.30
N MET A 177 7.32 3.31 -3.86
CA MET A 177 7.21 2.95 -2.45
C MET A 177 8.35 3.54 -1.61
N LEU A 178 9.58 3.56 -2.13
CA LEU A 178 10.72 4.19 -1.48
C LEU A 178 10.52 5.69 -1.32
N VAL A 179 9.99 6.37 -2.33
CA VAL A 179 9.63 7.79 -2.24
C VAL A 179 8.58 8.01 -1.13
N GLY A 180 7.58 7.12 -1.03
CA GLY A 180 6.59 7.19 0.04
C GLY A 180 7.19 7.05 1.43
N LEU A 181 8.09 6.08 1.61
CA LEU A 181 8.82 5.87 2.86
C LEU A 181 9.64 7.12 3.23
N LEU A 182 10.40 7.68 2.29
CA LEU A 182 11.22 8.87 2.54
C LEU A 182 10.36 10.10 2.86
N ALA A 183 9.24 10.29 2.16
CA ALA A 183 8.31 11.38 2.42
C ALA A 183 7.69 11.27 3.83
N GLN A 184 7.30 10.06 4.23
CA GLN A 184 6.69 9.81 5.52
C GLN A 184 7.67 9.97 6.69
N THR A 185 8.90 9.50 6.52
CA THR A 185 9.97 9.70 7.51
C THR A 185 10.33 11.19 7.64
N ALA A 186 10.41 11.92 6.54
CA ALA A 186 10.65 13.37 6.53
C ALA A 186 9.53 14.14 7.25
N PHE A 187 8.27 13.78 7.01
CA PHE A 187 7.12 14.40 7.67
C PHE A 187 7.13 14.15 9.18
N ALA A 188 7.39 12.90 9.59
CA ALA A 188 7.54 12.55 11.00
C ALA A 188 8.69 13.33 11.67
N ALA A 189 9.83 13.48 10.98
CA ALA A 189 10.95 14.27 11.46
C ALA A 189 10.58 15.75 11.64
N ALA A 190 9.90 16.35 10.66
CA ALA A 190 9.47 17.75 10.73
C ALA A 190 8.57 18.00 11.95
N ILE A 191 7.60 17.10 12.22
CA ILE A 191 6.73 17.19 13.39
C ILE A 191 7.56 17.09 14.68
N MET A 192 8.44 16.08 14.80
CA MET A 192 9.29 15.89 15.97
C MET A 192 10.16 17.13 16.29
N PHE A 193 10.72 17.78 15.28
CA PHE A 193 11.58 18.95 15.47
C PHE A 193 10.79 20.25 15.70
N SER A 194 9.55 20.34 15.22
CA SER A 194 8.68 21.50 15.44
C SER A 194 8.15 21.58 16.88
N HIS A 195 8.01 20.44 17.57
CA HIS A 195 7.58 20.34 18.97
C HIS A 195 8.73 20.37 19.98
N LYS A 196 9.94 20.80 19.58
CA LYS A 196 11.01 21.05 20.55
C LYS A 196 10.52 22.08 21.57
N PRO A 197 10.40 21.75 22.87
CA PRO A 197 10.15 22.77 23.87
C PRO A 197 11.34 23.74 23.82
N VAL A 198 11.05 25.02 23.58
CA VAL A 198 12.01 26.10 23.80
C VAL A 198 12.43 25.98 25.27
N ARG A 199 13.68 25.54 25.49
CA ARG A 199 14.31 25.59 26.80
C ARG A 199 14.74 27.02 27.10
#